data_AF-A0A944D105-F1
#
_entry.id   AF-A0A944D105-F1
#
_cell.length_a   1.000
_cell.length_b   1.000
_cell.length_c   1.000
_cell.angle_alpha   90.00
_cell.angle_beta   90.00
_cell.angle_gamma   90.00
#
_symmetry.space_group_name_H-M   'P 1'
#
loop_
_entity.id
_entity.type
_entity.pdbx_description
1 polymer ?
#
loop_
_entity_poly.entity_id
_entity_poly.type
_entity_poly.pdbx_seq_one_letter_code
_entity_poly.pdbx_strand_id
1 'polypeptide(L)'
;MELLEILWNSFKGSLHWFYRGVIFELPWHQNYFWGLTLISLLVWGLEIVFPWRKEQGAFRKDFWLDAGYMYFNFFLFAAVISGFYKLIGKGFSSLGLQLSSFSIVDIRSWHPLVALLVFFVVLDFVQWLTHILLHKFPLLWRYHKVHH
;
A
#
# COMPACT_ATOMS: atom_id res chain seq x y z
N MET A 1 8.69 26.53 6.63
CA MET A 1 10.05 25.98 6.49
C MET A 1 10.08 24.52 6.93
N GLU A 2 9.79 24.23 8.20
CA GLU A 2 9.89 22.86 8.75
C GLU A 2 8.92 21.82 8.13
N LEU A 3 7.66 22.19 7.84
CA LEU A 3 6.70 21.26 7.23
C LEU A 3 7.12 20.83 5.82
N LEU A 4 7.58 21.78 5.01
CA LEU A 4 8.07 21.53 3.65
C LEU A 4 9.32 20.65 3.68
N GLU A 5 10.18 20.83 4.67
CA GLU A 5 11.36 19.99 4.86
C GLU A 5 10.98 18.54 5.21
N ILE A 6 9.99 18.32 6.08
CA ILE A 6 9.49 16.98 6.38
C ILE A 6 8.93 16.30 5.14
N LEU A 7 8.13 17.01 4.34
CA LEU A 7 7.60 16.49 3.08
C LEU A 7 8.74 16.12 2.12
N TRP A 8 9.68 17.04 1.90
CA TRP A 8 10.78 16.87 0.97
C TRP A 8 11.74 15.73 1.37
N ASN A 9 12.11 15.66 2.65
CA ASN A 9 12.99 14.60 3.14
C ASN A 9 12.30 13.24 3.14
N SER A 10 10.98 13.17 3.38
CA SER A 10 10.22 11.91 3.28
C SER A 10 10.10 11.43 1.85
N PHE A 11 9.82 12.34 0.92
CA PHE A 11 9.77 12.04 -0.51
C PHE A 11 11.13 11.52 -1.02
N LYS A 12 12.22 12.26 -0.79
CA LYS A 12 13.58 11.83 -1.17
C LYS A 12 13.97 10.50 -0.53
N GLY A 13 13.67 10.32 0.75
CA GLY A 13 13.96 9.07 1.47
C GLY A 13 13.23 7.88 0.85
N SER A 14 11.95 8.06 0.48
CA SER A 14 11.16 7.02 -0.18
C SER A 14 11.71 6.68 -1.58
N LEU A 15 12.09 7.69 -2.37
CA LEU A 15 12.73 7.47 -3.67
C LEU A 15 14.09 6.79 -3.54
N HIS A 16 14.89 7.17 -2.55
CA HIS A 16 16.17 6.53 -2.29
C HIS A 16 16.00 5.06 -1.88
N TRP A 17 15.04 4.76 -1.00
CA TRP A 17 14.71 3.37 -0.65
C TRP A 17 14.25 2.56 -1.87
N PHE A 18 13.39 3.15 -2.72
CA PHE A 18 12.98 2.53 -3.98
C PHE A 18 14.18 2.22 -4.88
N TYR A 19 15.07 3.20 -5.11
CA TYR A 19 16.29 3.02 -5.88
C TYR A 19 17.15 1.86 -5.35
N ARG A 20 17.39 1.82 -4.03
CA ARG A 20 18.12 0.73 -3.37
C ARG A 20 17.45 -0.63 -3.57
N GLY A 21 16.12 -0.68 -3.61
CA GLY A 21 15.37 -1.89 -3.96
C GLY A 21 15.67 -2.37 -5.39
N VAL A 22 15.63 -1.46 -6.36
CA VAL A 22 15.92 -1.76 -7.77
C VAL A 22 17.32 -2.34 -7.94
N ILE A 23 18.33 -1.74 -7.30
CA ILE A 23 19.75 -2.17 -7.40
C ILE A 23 20.14 -3.28 -6.41
N PHE A 24 19.18 -3.96 -5.79
CA PHE A 24 19.40 -5.09 -4.86
C PHE A 24 20.21 -4.77 -3.59
N GLU A 25 20.18 -3.54 -3.11
CA GLU A 25 20.84 -3.14 -1.86
C GLU A 25 19.97 -3.34 -0.61
N LEU A 26 18.73 -3.81 -0.77
CA LEU A 26 17.83 -4.14 0.34
C LEU A 26 17.84 -5.65 0.62
N PRO A 27 17.70 -6.06 1.89
CA PRO A 27 17.43 -7.46 2.22
C PRO A 27 16.24 -7.99 1.43
N TRP A 28 16.29 -9.24 0.98
CA TRP A 28 15.28 -9.81 0.07
C TRP A 28 13.84 -9.68 0.59
N HIS A 29 13.63 -9.88 1.90
CA HIS A 29 12.31 -9.79 2.55
C HIS A 29 11.78 -8.34 2.67
N GLN A 30 12.61 -7.34 2.40
CA GLN A 30 12.24 -5.92 2.35
C GLN A 30 12.26 -5.39 0.91
N ASN A 31 12.71 -6.18 -0.06
CA ASN A 31 12.83 -5.73 -1.45
C ASN A 31 11.49 -5.86 -2.18
N TYR A 32 10.59 -4.91 -1.93
CA TYR A 32 9.25 -4.94 -2.51
C TYR A 32 9.25 -4.72 -4.02
N PHE A 33 10.29 -4.11 -4.59
CA PHE A 33 10.43 -3.97 -6.04
C PHE A 33 10.46 -5.35 -6.69
N TRP A 34 11.44 -6.18 -6.32
CA TRP A 34 11.57 -7.53 -6.89
C TRP A 34 10.50 -8.50 -6.38
N GLY A 35 10.00 -8.32 -5.16
CA GLY A 35 8.85 -9.08 -4.65
C GLY A 35 7.60 -8.87 -5.51
N LEU A 36 7.30 -7.60 -5.85
CA LEU A 36 6.19 -7.26 -6.73
C LEU A 36 6.43 -7.74 -8.16
N THR A 37 7.66 -7.59 -8.71
CA THR A 37 8.00 -8.15 -10.02
C THR A 37 7.74 -9.65 -10.08
N LEU A 38 8.24 -10.39 -9.09
CA LEU A 38 8.20 -11.84 -9.08
C LEU A 38 6.76 -12.36 -8.96
N ILE A 39 5.97 -11.81 -8.04
CA ILE A 39 4.58 -12.25 -7.87
C ILE A 39 3.74 -11.91 -9.10
N SER A 40 3.98 -10.76 -9.74
CA SER A 40 3.29 -10.38 -10.98
C SER A 40 3.65 -11.29 -12.15
N LEU A 41 4.93 -11.66 -12.31
CA LEU A 41 5.36 -12.63 -13.32
C LEU A 41 4.76 -14.02 -13.07
N LEU A 42 4.68 -14.44 -11.80
CA LEU A 42 4.07 -15.71 -11.42
C LEU A 42 2.58 -15.72 -11.76
N VAL A 43 1.82 -14.69 -11.37
CA VAL A 43 0.38 -14.60 -11.66
C VAL A 43 0.13 -14.48 -13.16
N TRP A 44 0.92 -13.70 -13.89
CA TRP A 44 0.82 -13.59 -15.35
C TRP A 44 1.12 -14.92 -16.04
N GLY A 45 2.14 -15.65 -15.59
CA GLY A 45 2.43 -17.00 -16.06
C GLY A 45 1.28 -17.97 -15.80
N LEU A 46 0.66 -17.91 -14.62
CA LEU A 46 -0.53 -18.71 -14.31
C LEU A 46 -1.73 -18.32 -15.20
N GLU A 47 -1.91 -17.04 -15.52
CA GLU A 47 -2.96 -16.58 -16.45
C GLU A 47 -2.72 -17.13 -17.86
N ILE A 48 -1.46 -17.33 -18.28
CA ILE A 48 -1.13 -17.95 -19.58
C ILE A 48 -1.40 -19.46 -19.58
N VAL A 49 -1.04 -20.17 -18.50
CA VAL A 49 -1.20 -21.64 -18.40
C VAL A 49 -2.67 -22.01 -18.15
N PHE A 50 -3.37 -21.25 -17.32
CA PHE A 50 -4.77 -21.46 -16.93
C PHE A 50 -5.62 -20.22 -17.25
N PRO A 51 -5.79 -19.84 -18.52
CA PRO A 51 -6.48 -18.61 -18.87
C PRO A 51 -7.95 -18.68 -18.51
N TRP A 52 -8.41 -17.71 -17.72
CA TRP A 52 -9.85 -17.50 -17.48
C TRP A 52 -10.53 -16.95 -18.73
N ARG A 53 -9.91 -15.98 -19.41
CA ARG A 53 -10.36 -15.43 -20.69
C ARG A 53 -9.59 -16.08 -21.84
N LYS A 54 -10.18 -17.11 -22.45
CA LYS A 54 -9.53 -17.93 -23.49
C LYS A 54 -9.12 -17.16 -24.75
N GLU A 55 -9.90 -16.15 -25.13
CA GLU A 55 -9.66 -15.34 -26.34
C GLU A 55 -8.69 -14.17 -26.11
N GLN A 56 -8.19 -13.99 -24.89
CA GLN A 56 -7.29 -12.89 -24.56
C GLN A 56 -5.83 -13.33 -24.74
N GLY A 57 -5.06 -12.60 -25.56
CA GLY A 57 -3.63 -12.85 -25.69
C GLY A 57 -2.84 -12.56 -24.41
N ALA A 58 -1.64 -13.16 -24.30
CA ALA A 58 -0.76 -12.99 -23.15
C ALA A 58 -0.41 -11.52 -22.87
N PHE A 59 -0.19 -10.73 -23.93
CA PHE A 59 -0.06 -9.28 -23.85
C PHE A 59 -1.34 -8.63 -24.38
N ARG A 60 -2.20 -8.18 -23.46
CA ARG A 60 -3.41 -7.42 -23.81
C ARG A 60 -3.11 -5.93 -23.98
N LYS A 61 -4.07 -5.20 -24.58
CA LYS A 61 -3.99 -3.77 -24.92
C LYS A 61 -3.36 -2.90 -23.82
N ASP A 62 -3.74 -3.12 -22.55
CA ASP A 62 -3.31 -2.28 -21.43
C ASP A 62 -2.21 -2.91 -20.56
N PHE A 63 -1.56 -4.00 -21.00
CA PHE A 63 -0.57 -4.72 -20.20
C PHE A 63 0.53 -3.80 -19.63
N TRP A 64 1.12 -2.95 -20.47
CA TRP A 64 2.17 -2.02 -20.06
C TRP A 64 1.64 -0.86 -19.22
N LEU A 65 0.39 -0.46 -19.45
CA LEU A 65 -0.27 0.57 -18.67
C LEU A 65 -0.48 0.07 -17.23
N ASP A 66 -0.91 -1.18 -17.06
CA ASP A 66 -1.08 -1.80 -15.75
C ASP A 66 0.25 -2.02 -15.04
N ALA A 67 1.29 -2.45 -15.76
CA ALA A 67 2.63 -2.53 -15.20
C ALA A 67 3.10 -1.13 -14.72
N GLY A 68 2.88 -0.09 -15.53
CA GLY A 68 3.18 1.29 -15.17
C GLY A 68 2.43 1.74 -13.91
N TYR A 69 1.10 1.54 -13.86
CA TYR A 69 0.28 1.90 -12.70
C TYR A 69 0.65 1.12 -11.45
N MET A 70 1.01 -0.16 -11.58
CA MET A 70 1.46 -0.98 -10.46
C MET A 70 2.68 -0.36 -9.78
N TYR A 71 3.75 -0.05 -10.52
CA TYR A 71 4.94 0.60 -9.94
C TYR A 71 4.69 2.04 -9.52
N PHE A 72 3.93 2.80 -10.31
CA PHE A 72 3.56 4.17 -9.96
C PHE A 72 2.85 4.22 -8.60
N ASN A 73 1.83 3.37 -8.39
CA ASN A 73 1.06 3.33 -7.16
C ASN A 73 1.89 2.83 -5.97
N PHE A 74 2.65 1.74 -6.15
CA PHE A 74 3.42 1.16 -5.04
C PHE A 74 4.60 2.01 -4.58
N PHE A 75 5.27 2.73 -5.49
CA PHE A 75 6.51 3.43 -5.17
C PHE A 75 6.37 4.95 -5.24
N LEU A 76 5.93 5.50 -6.37
CA LEU A 76 5.90 6.96 -6.56
C LEU A 76 4.77 7.62 -5.77
N PHE A 77 3.56 7.08 -5.86
CA PHE A 77 2.42 7.58 -5.11
C PHE A 77 2.63 7.41 -3.60
N ALA A 78 3.17 6.26 -3.17
CA ALA A 78 3.57 6.03 -1.79
C ALA A 78 4.62 7.04 -1.31
N ALA A 79 5.61 7.39 -2.15
CA ALA A 79 6.61 8.40 -1.83
C ALA A 79 5.99 9.78 -1.58
N VAL A 80 5.00 10.17 -2.38
CA VAL A 80 4.27 11.44 -2.21
C VAL A 80 3.48 11.46 -0.89
N ILE A 81 2.76 10.38 -0.59
CA ILE A 81 1.93 10.31 0.63
C ILE A 81 2.76 10.15 1.90
N SER A 82 3.96 9.54 1.82
CA SER A 82 4.82 9.28 2.99
C SER A 82 5.07 10.52 3.87
N GLY A 83 5.21 11.70 3.25
CA GLY A 83 5.40 12.96 3.95
C GLY A 83 4.20 13.36 4.79
N PHE A 84 2.98 13.15 4.28
CA PHE A 84 1.75 13.43 5.01
C PHE A 84 1.63 12.55 6.26
N TYR A 85 1.98 11.26 6.18
CA TYR A 85 2.01 10.41 7.36
C TYR A 85 3.00 10.90 8.42
N LYS A 86 4.19 11.37 8.02
CA LYS A 86 5.13 11.96 8.98
C LYS A 86 4.61 13.25 9.59
N LEU A 87 3.93 14.10 8.82
CA LEU A 87 3.32 15.32 9.34
C LEU A 87 2.24 15.01 10.37
N ILE A 88 1.36 14.06 10.07
CA ILE A 88 0.33 13.60 11.01
C ILE A 88 0.97 13.05 12.28
N GLY A 89 1.97 12.17 12.15
CA GLY A 89 2.70 11.61 13.29
C GLY A 89 3.39 12.66 14.16
N LYS A 90 3.98 13.69 13.54
CA LYS A 90 4.53 14.85 14.27
C LYS A 90 3.44 15.63 15.00
N GLY A 91 2.29 15.84 14.37
CA GLY A 91 1.11 16.45 14.98
C GLY A 91 0.68 15.73 16.26
N PHE A 92 0.49 14.41 16.18
CA PHE A 92 0.19 13.58 17.35
C PHE A 92 1.29 13.65 18.42
N SER A 93 2.57 13.59 18.02
CA SER A 93 3.69 13.65 18.94
C SER A 93 3.73 14.98 19.71
N SER A 94 3.33 16.08 19.07
CA SER A 94 3.24 17.39 19.74
C SER A 94 2.14 17.46 20.81
N LEU A 95 1.15 16.56 20.75
CA LEU A 95 0.11 16.35 21.76
C LEU A 95 0.52 15.32 22.82
N GLY A 96 1.77 14.83 22.79
CA GLY A 96 2.24 13.76 23.68
C GLY A 96 1.75 12.37 23.30
N LEU A 97 1.14 12.20 22.12
CA LEU A 97 0.61 10.93 21.64
C LEU A 97 1.64 10.24 20.73
N GLN A 98 1.95 8.99 21.05
CA GLN A 98 2.81 8.13 20.23
C GLN A 98 1.97 7.07 19.52
N LEU A 99 2.52 6.41 18.49
CA LEU A 99 1.86 5.26 17.86
C LEU A 99 1.51 4.15 18.87
N SER A 100 2.39 3.92 19.85
CA SER A 100 2.17 3.01 20.98
C SER A 100 1.01 3.43 21.88
N SER A 101 0.64 4.72 21.92
CA SER A 101 -0.53 5.18 22.68
C SER A 101 -1.85 4.62 22.13
N PHE A 102 -1.86 4.16 20.87
CA PHE A 102 -3.02 3.56 20.22
C PHE A 102 -2.95 2.03 20.13
N SER A 103 -1.85 1.41 20.54
CA SER A 103 -1.74 -0.06 20.49
C SER A 103 -2.52 -0.69 21.63
N ILE A 104 -3.53 -1.48 21.28
CA ILE A 104 -4.35 -2.24 22.25
C ILE A 104 -3.71 -3.61 22.54
N VAL A 105 -3.07 -4.20 21.54
CA VAL A 105 -2.45 -5.53 21.61
C VAL A 105 -1.06 -5.47 21.00
N ASP A 106 -0.08 -6.07 21.69
CA ASP A 106 1.27 -6.26 21.17
C ASP A 106 1.35 -7.56 20.37
N ILE A 107 1.46 -7.45 19.06
CA ILE A 107 1.54 -8.59 18.14
C ILE A 107 2.98 -8.92 17.71
N ARG A 108 3.99 -8.21 18.24
CA ARG A 108 5.39 -8.38 17.80
C ARG A 108 5.95 -9.77 18.09
N SER A 109 5.44 -10.42 19.14
CA SER A 109 5.83 -11.77 19.53
C SER A 109 4.97 -12.87 18.89
N TRP A 110 3.97 -12.50 18.09
CA TRP A 110 3.06 -13.48 17.49
C TRP A 110 3.74 -14.24 16.36
N HIS A 111 3.29 -15.47 16.14
CA HIS A 111 3.68 -16.22 14.96
C HIS A 111 3.22 -15.45 13.69
N PRO A 112 4.07 -15.25 12.67
CA PRO A 112 3.73 -14.42 11.52
C PRO A 112 2.43 -14.80 10.81
N LEU A 113 2.13 -16.11 10.71
CA LEU A 113 0.87 -16.57 10.11
C LEU A 113 -0.37 -16.17 10.91
N VAL A 114 -0.27 -16.16 12.24
CA VAL A 114 -1.38 -15.74 13.11
C VAL A 114 -1.57 -14.23 13.01
N ALA A 115 -0.48 -13.47 13.03
CA ALA A 115 -0.52 -12.02 12.82
C ALA A 115 -1.12 -11.67 11.45
N LEU A 116 -0.77 -12.41 10.39
CA LEU A 116 -1.31 -12.21 9.05
C LEU A 116 -2.80 -12.56 8.97
N LEU A 117 -3.23 -13.66 9.57
CA LEU A 117 -4.65 -14.03 9.63
C LEU A 117 -5.48 -12.95 10.33
N VAL A 118 -5.03 -12.52 11.51
CA VAL A 118 -5.71 -11.45 12.26
C VAL A 118 -5.70 -10.13 11.48
N PHE A 119 -4.59 -9.80 10.82
CA PHE A 119 -4.52 -8.62 9.93
C PHE A 119 -5.60 -8.67 8.86
N PHE A 120 -5.78 -9.80 8.16
CA PHE A 120 -6.82 -9.91 7.13
C PHE A 120 -8.23 -9.77 7.70
N VAL A 121 -8.53 -10.39 8.84
CA VAL A 121 -9.85 -10.28 9.49
C VAL A 121 -10.15 -8.85 9.90
N VAL A 122 -9.19 -8.18 10.54
CA VAL A 122 -9.36 -6.79 10.99
C VAL A 122 -9.45 -5.84 9.79
N LEU A 123 -8.61 -6.04 8.77
CA LEU A 123 -8.64 -5.23 7.55
C LEU A 123 -9.99 -5.33 6.85
N ASP A 124 -10.49 -6.55 6.65
CA ASP A 124 -11.78 -6.81 6.01
C ASP A 124 -12.93 -6.20 6.82
N PHE A 125 -12.94 -6.40 8.14
CA PHE A 125 -13.94 -5.79 9.02
C PHE A 125 -13.96 -4.25 8.92
N VAL A 126 -12.78 -3.62 8.95
CA VAL A 126 -12.67 -2.15 8.85
C VAL A 126 -13.09 -1.66 7.45
N GLN A 127 -12.71 -2.37 6.39
CA GLN A 127 -13.12 -2.03 5.02
C GLN A 127 -14.63 -2.16 4.84
N TRP A 128 -15.22 -3.27 5.31
CA TRP A 128 -16.66 -3.50 5.31
C TRP A 128 -17.41 -2.43 6.10
N LEU A 129 -16.96 -2.12 7.32
CA LEU A 129 -17.56 -1.08 8.14
C LEU A 129 -17.48 0.28 7.45
N THR A 130 -16.31 0.64 6.93
CA THR A 130 -16.11 1.88 6.17
C THR A 130 -17.07 1.95 4.99
N HIS A 131 -17.21 0.87 4.23
CA HIS A 131 -18.12 0.81 3.10
C HIS A 131 -19.58 1.01 3.51
N ILE A 132 -20.03 0.40 4.61
CA ILE A 132 -21.36 0.64 5.18
C ILE A 132 -21.53 2.12 5.55
N LEU A 133 -20.58 2.72 6.25
CA LEU A 133 -20.64 4.12 6.64
C LEU A 133 -20.74 5.03 5.40
N LEU A 134 -19.96 4.73 4.35
CA LEU A 134 -19.98 5.44 3.07
C LEU A 134 -21.36 5.41 2.41
N HIS A 135 -22.10 4.31 2.50
CA HIS A 135 -23.46 4.22 1.97
C HIS A 135 -24.54 4.77 2.92
N LYS A 136 -24.32 4.72 4.23
CA LYS A 136 -25.32 5.10 5.23
C LYS A 136 -25.41 6.60 5.46
N PHE A 137 -24.28 7.31 5.48
CA PHE A 137 -24.26 8.74 5.83
C PHE A 137 -24.31 9.62 4.58
N PRO A 138 -25.26 10.58 4.47
CA PRO A 138 -25.41 11.41 3.27
C PRO A 138 -24.16 12.18 2.86
N LEU A 139 -23.37 12.67 3.84
CA LEU A 139 -22.12 13.35 3.56
C LEU A 139 -21.12 12.41 2.88
N LEU A 140 -20.93 11.22 3.43
CA LEU A 140 -19.99 10.23 2.90
C LEU A 140 -20.46 9.66 1.56
N TRP A 141 -21.78 9.45 1.41
CA TRP A 141 -22.38 8.97 0.16
C TRP A 141 -22.13 9.91 -1.01
N ARG A 142 -22.13 11.23 -0.79
CA ARG A 142 -21.84 12.21 -1.84
C ARG A 142 -20.47 11.99 -2.49
N TYR A 143 -19.48 11.52 -1.72
CA TYR A 143 -18.16 11.16 -2.23
C TYR A 143 -18.17 9.76 -2.85
N HIS A 144 -18.75 8.79 -2.15
CA HIS A 144 -18.72 7.38 -2.57
C HIS A 144 -19.49 7.11 -3.87
N LYS A 145 -20.56 7.85 -4.13
CA LYS A 145 -21.34 7.71 -5.37
C LYS A 145 -20.61 8.12 -6.66
N VAL A 146 -19.42 8.72 -6.56
CA VAL A 146 -18.58 9.03 -7.75
C VAL A 146 -17.86 7.77 -8.24
N HIS A 147 -17.61 6.83 -7.33
CA HIS A 147 -17.01 5.54 -7.63
C HIS A 147 -18.03 4.54 -8.21
N HIS A 148 -19.27 4.55 -7.70
CA HIS A 148 -20.40 3.78 -8.24
C HIS A 148 -20.87 4.35 -9.58
#